data_AF-A0A529GMV5-F1
#
_entry.id   AF-A0A529GMV5-F1
#
_cell.length_a   1.000
_cell.length_b   1.000
_cell.length_c   1.000
_cell.angle_alpha   90.00
_cell.angle_beta   90.00
_cell.angle_gamma   90.00
#
_symmetry.space_group_name_H-M   'P 1'
#
loop_
_entity.id
_entity.type
_entity.pdbx_description
1 polymer ?
#
loop_
_entity_poly.entity_id
_entity_poly.type
_entity_poly.pdbx_seq_one_letter_code
_entity_poly.pdbx_strand_id
1 'polypeptide(L)'
;LTIVLARLANLEERRKLLSCCDAVETGSVSRQMTSLRRSLVMQDLEKRVVAEIETLALTHIPFAVNDRSQDGQSYFEVGLNAAKAISNSKVLSEGEQRALALACFLAEVGGDTSRQGMIIDDPVSSLDHVRIRRVAARLVKEAATGRQIIIFTHNLLFFNEVVDAAAQANPPIPLVRNYINKSESAGFGLISETDEPWIAQSVTKRIETLKTRLKSFDGATDFTTDAWRRSAKDFYSDLRETWERLVEEILLGKVVERFNSDVKTQSLKGVVVEDEDHKRIYWAMKRVSERSGHDMASAKAIPVPTPNDMKSDLDGIDQYRIDTTKRKKDAEKRRIEFEQPPKATVL
;
A
#
# COMPACT_ATOMS: atom_id res chain seq x y z
N LEU A 1 79.24 23.58 -22.11
CA LEU A 1 78.17 24.34 -22.81
C LEU A 1 76.92 23.49 -23.10
N THR A 2 77.07 22.27 -23.60
CA THR A 2 75.97 21.37 -24.04
C THR A 2 74.95 21.06 -22.94
N ILE A 3 75.40 20.76 -21.72
CA ILE A 3 74.53 20.49 -20.57
C ILE A 3 73.71 21.73 -20.17
N VAL A 4 74.32 22.91 -20.26
CA VAL A 4 73.66 24.19 -19.92
C VAL A 4 72.57 24.51 -20.95
N LEU A 5 72.83 24.30 -22.24
CA LEU A 5 71.85 24.49 -23.31
C LEU A 5 70.69 23.50 -23.21
N ALA A 6 70.96 22.23 -22.90
CA ALA A 6 69.91 21.23 -22.67
C ALA A 6 69.04 21.58 -21.44
N ARG A 7 69.66 22.08 -20.37
CA ARG A 7 68.90 22.51 -19.17
C ARG A 7 68.04 23.74 -19.44
N LEU A 8 68.52 24.68 -20.26
CA LEU A 8 67.75 25.84 -20.70
C LEU A 8 66.51 25.42 -21.49
N ALA A 9 66.67 24.52 -22.47
CA ALA A 9 65.55 24.00 -23.26
C ALA A 9 64.48 23.31 -22.38
N ASN A 10 64.91 22.48 -21.43
CA ASN A 10 64.00 21.82 -20.48
C ASN A 10 63.24 22.82 -19.59
N LEU A 11 63.89 23.93 -19.18
CA LEU A 11 63.25 24.98 -18.39
C LEU A 11 62.25 25.78 -19.23
N GLU A 12 62.56 26.06 -20.49
CA GLU A 12 61.62 26.72 -21.41
C GLU A 12 60.40 25.85 -21.70
N GLU A 13 60.60 24.55 -21.95
CA GLU A 13 59.51 23.59 -22.14
C GLU A 13 58.64 23.48 -20.89
N ARG A 14 59.24 23.34 -19.70
CA ARG A 14 58.50 23.33 -18.44
C ARG A 14 57.69 24.61 -18.24
N ARG A 15 58.24 25.78 -18.59
CA ARG A 15 57.53 27.05 -18.49
C ARG A 15 56.33 27.10 -19.43
N LYS A 16 56.47 26.62 -20.66
CA LYS A 16 55.37 26.53 -21.63
C LYS A 16 54.26 25.60 -21.12
N LEU A 17 54.63 24.41 -20.65
CA LEU A 17 53.70 23.43 -20.08
C LEU A 17 52.94 23.99 -18.87
N LEU A 18 53.62 24.68 -17.96
CA LEU A 18 52.95 25.34 -16.82
C LEU A 18 51.95 26.40 -17.29
N SER A 19 52.31 27.23 -18.28
CA SER A 19 51.36 28.22 -18.81
C SER A 19 50.14 27.57 -19.48
N CYS A 20 50.32 26.41 -20.12
CA CYS A 20 49.20 25.64 -20.67
C CYS A 20 48.32 25.09 -19.54
N CYS A 21 48.92 24.56 -18.45
CA CYS A 21 48.19 24.10 -17.27
C CYS A 21 47.34 25.21 -16.64
N ASP A 22 47.90 26.42 -16.49
CA ASP A 22 47.18 27.58 -15.96
C ASP A 22 46.04 28.00 -16.89
N ALA A 23 46.25 27.95 -18.21
CA ALA A 23 45.23 28.28 -19.20
C ALA A 23 44.07 27.28 -19.25
N VAL A 24 44.29 26.01 -18.85
CA VAL A 24 43.24 24.98 -18.73
C VAL A 24 42.75 24.76 -17.30
N GLU A 25 43.15 25.61 -16.34
CA GLU A 25 42.76 25.48 -14.94
C GLU A 25 41.26 25.77 -14.76
N THR A 26 40.48 24.71 -14.56
CA THR A 26 39.03 24.81 -14.33
C THR A 26 38.65 25.04 -12.86
N GLY A 27 39.65 25.24 -11.98
CA GLY A 27 39.45 25.31 -10.53
C GLY A 27 38.65 26.53 -10.07
N SER A 28 38.80 27.69 -10.73
CA SER A 28 38.03 28.90 -10.44
C SER A 28 36.55 28.74 -10.83
N VAL A 29 36.30 28.25 -12.04
CA VAL A 29 34.95 27.92 -12.56
C VAL A 29 34.27 26.87 -11.67
N SER A 30 34.98 25.81 -11.31
CA SER A 30 34.46 24.76 -10.43
C SER A 30 34.08 25.30 -9.04
N ARG A 31 34.91 26.17 -8.46
CA ARG A 31 34.61 26.83 -7.17
C ARG A 31 33.38 27.74 -7.25
N GLN A 32 33.27 28.53 -8.32
CA GLN A 32 32.13 29.43 -8.53
C GLN A 32 30.83 28.65 -8.79
N MET A 33 30.89 27.58 -9.58
CA MET A 33 29.77 26.68 -9.84
C MET A 33 29.32 25.95 -8.56
N THR A 34 30.26 25.54 -7.71
CA THR A 34 29.97 24.98 -6.39
C THR A 34 29.27 26.00 -5.48
N SER A 35 29.79 27.24 -5.43
CA SER A 35 29.18 28.33 -4.65
C SER A 35 27.75 28.66 -5.09
N LEU A 36 27.54 28.82 -6.40
CA LEU A 36 26.21 29.09 -6.98
C LEU A 36 25.23 27.96 -6.67
N ARG A 37 25.62 26.70 -6.88
CA ARG A 37 24.78 25.53 -6.57
C ARG A 37 24.39 25.47 -5.09
N ARG A 38 25.35 25.72 -4.19
CA ARG A 38 25.09 25.74 -2.75
C ARG A 38 24.07 26.81 -2.38
N SER A 39 24.18 28.01 -2.97
CA SER A 39 23.26 29.12 -2.71
C SER A 39 21.88 28.97 -3.34
N LEU A 40 21.77 28.40 -4.55
CA LEU A 40 20.54 28.41 -5.35
C LEU A 40 19.70 27.14 -5.25
N VAL A 41 20.31 26.00 -4.93
CA VAL A 41 19.63 24.70 -4.98
C VAL A 41 19.72 23.97 -3.65
N MET A 42 20.89 23.97 -3.01
CA MET A 42 21.11 23.10 -1.85
C MET A 42 20.35 23.53 -0.60
N GLN A 43 20.25 24.83 -0.30
CA GLN A 43 19.53 25.29 0.88
C GLN A 43 18.04 24.92 0.83
N ASP A 44 17.41 25.01 -0.34
CA ASP A 44 15.99 24.67 -0.50
C ASP A 44 15.77 23.17 -0.62
N LEU A 45 16.73 22.42 -1.17
CA LEU A 45 16.68 20.95 -1.16
C LEU A 45 16.85 20.40 0.26
N GLU A 46 17.81 20.90 1.03
CA GLU A 46 18.05 20.50 2.42
C GLU A 46 16.79 20.70 3.27
N LYS A 47 16.16 21.88 3.18
CA LYS A 47 14.89 22.15 3.88
C LYS A 47 13.79 21.16 3.49
N ARG A 48 13.65 20.85 2.20
CA ARG A 48 12.65 19.87 1.71
C ARG A 48 12.95 18.47 2.25
N VAL A 49 14.22 18.04 2.21
CA VAL A 49 14.63 16.73 2.72
C VAL A 49 14.33 16.60 4.21
N VAL A 50 14.65 17.62 5.01
CA VAL A 50 14.33 17.64 6.45
C VAL A 50 12.81 17.55 6.66
N ALA A 51 12.02 18.32 5.92
CA ALA A 51 10.56 18.28 6.01
C ALA A 51 9.97 16.91 5.64
N GLU A 52 10.53 16.22 4.63
CA GLU A 52 10.12 14.87 4.26
C GLU A 52 10.52 13.84 5.33
N ILE A 53 11.73 13.93 5.89
CA ILE A 53 12.20 13.07 7.00
C ILE A 53 11.28 13.20 8.23
N GLU A 54 10.87 14.42 8.57
CA GLU A 54 9.92 14.69 9.66
C GLU A 54 8.55 14.09 9.36
N THR A 55 8.06 14.31 8.13
CA THR A 55 6.77 13.78 7.66
C THR A 55 6.74 12.25 7.74
N LEU A 56 7.83 11.58 7.35
CA LEU A 56 7.96 10.12 7.36
C LEU A 56 8.35 9.52 8.73
N ALA A 57 8.44 10.32 9.80
CA ALA A 57 8.81 9.86 11.15
C ALA A 57 10.19 9.18 11.23
N LEU A 58 11.19 9.78 10.59
CA LEU A 58 12.58 9.34 10.68
C LEU A 58 13.43 10.23 11.61
N THR A 59 12.80 11.01 12.48
CA THR A 59 13.45 12.04 13.32
C THR A 59 14.35 11.47 14.42
N HIS A 60 14.23 10.19 14.75
CA HIS A 60 15.12 9.53 15.71
C HIS A 60 16.53 9.33 15.16
N ILE A 61 16.70 9.46 13.84
CA ILE A 61 17.99 9.39 13.18
C ILE A 61 18.50 10.83 12.97
N PRO A 62 19.69 11.17 13.50
CA PRO A 62 20.23 12.50 13.35
C PRO A 62 20.81 12.62 11.94
N PHE A 63 20.00 12.96 10.94
CA PHE A 63 20.50 13.17 9.59
C PHE A 63 21.20 14.52 9.46
N ALA A 64 22.29 14.54 8.69
CA ALA A 64 22.97 15.75 8.24
C ALA A 64 23.10 15.69 6.72
N VAL A 65 22.77 16.79 6.07
CA VAL A 65 22.92 16.93 4.62
C VAL A 65 24.33 17.42 4.33
N ASN A 66 25.09 16.62 3.59
CA ASN A 66 26.45 16.94 3.18
C ASN A 66 26.52 17.08 1.65
N ASP A 67 27.34 18.01 1.18
CA ASP A 67 27.66 18.16 -0.24
C ASP A 67 29.00 17.51 -0.58
N ARG A 68 29.03 16.77 -1.69
CA ARG A 68 30.27 16.21 -2.22
C ARG A 68 30.37 16.51 -3.71
N SER A 69 31.45 17.14 -4.14
CA SER A 69 31.72 17.36 -5.57
C SER A 69 32.87 16.45 -6.01
N GLN A 70 32.66 15.71 -7.09
CA GLN A 70 33.67 14.87 -7.73
C GLN A 70 33.55 15.00 -9.25
N ASP A 71 34.67 15.30 -9.92
CA ASP A 71 34.76 15.37 -11.40
C ASP A 71 33.71 16.29 -12.07
N GLY A 72 33.40 17.43 -11.43
CA GLY A 72 32.39 18.40 -11.92
C GLY A 72 30.93 18.00 -11.68
N GLN A 73 30.69 16.77 -11.20
CA GLN A 73 29.39 16.29 -10.74
C GLN A 73 29.26 16.54 -9.24
N SER A 74 28.14 17.16 -8.84
CA SER A 74 27.83 17.37 -7.43
C SER A 74 26.86 16.29 -6.99
N TYR A 75 27.23 15.59 -5.93
CA TYR A 75 26.46 14.57 -5.24
C TYR A 75 25.88 15.16 -3.97
N PHE A 76 24.67 14.72 -3.65
CA PHE A 76 23.98 15.00 -2.41
C PHE A 76 24.03 13.75 -1.55
N GLU A 77 24.56 13.87 -0.33
CA GLU A 77 24.62 12.75 0.62
C GLU A 77 23.87 13.15 1.89
N VAL A 78 22.79 12.44 2.20
CA VAL A 78 22.22 12.50 3.54
C VAL A 78 23.03 11.57 4.42
N GLY A 79 23.98 12.13 5.17
CA GLY A 79 24.77 11.38 6.14
C GLY A 79 24.12 11.36 7.51
N LEU A 80 24.73 10.61 8.44
CA LEU A 80 24.41 10.69 9.86
C LEU A 80 25.27 11.78 10.51
N ASN A 81 24.65 12.66 11.27
CA ASN A 81 25.27 13.58 12.20
C ASN A 81 25.80 12.80 13.41
N ALA A 82 26.88 12.05 13.19
CA ALA A 82 27.59 11.29 14.19
C ALA A 82 29.04 11.79 14.27
N ALA A 83 29.66 11.67 15.45
CA ALA A 83 31.05 12.08 15.68
C ALA A 83 32.06 11.34 14.78
N LYS A 84 31.65 10.25 14.12
CA LYS A 84 32.42 9.51 13.13
C LYS A 84 31.57 9.28 11.88
N ALA A 85 32.15 9.53 10.71
CA ALA A 85 31.51 9.22 9.43
C ALA A 85 31.33 7.69 9.32
N ILE A 86 30.09 7.23 9.48
CA ILE A 86 29.69 5.83 9.35
C ILE A 86 28.71 5.76 8.19
N SER A 87 28.89 4.78 7.30
CA SER A 87 27.97 4.57 6.19
C SER A 87 26.56 4.26 6.69
N ASN A 88 25.56 4.92 6.13
CA ASN A 88 24.14 4.70 6.45
C ASN A 88 23.75 3.23 6.35
N SER A 89 24.34 2.46 5.44
CA SER A 89 24.06 1.04 5.26
C SER A 89 24.40 0.17 6.48
N LYS A 90 25.26 0.66 7.37
CA LYS A 90 25.67 -0.04 8.61
C LYS A 90 24.85 0.35 9.83
N VAL A 91 24.02 1.38 9.72
CA VAL A 91 23.29 1.97 10.86
C VAL A 91 21.79 1.90 10.65
N LEU A 92 21.34 2.22 9.43
CA LEU A 92 19.93 2.19 9.08
C LEU A 92 19.48 0.76 8.80
N SER A 93 18.33 0.39 9.34
CA SER A 93 17.60 -0.80 8.88
C SER A 93 17.19 -0.67 7.41
N GLU A 94 16.90 -1.79 6.74
CA GLU A 94 16.44 -1.78 5.34
C GLU A 94 15.23 -0.86 5.13
N GLY A 95 14.25 -0.92 6.04
CA GLY A 95 13.06 -0.07 5.98
C GLY A 95 13.40 1.42 6.12
N GLU A 96 14.32 1.77 7.01
CA GLU A 96 14.76 3.17 7.17
C GLU A 96 15.56 3.67 5.96
N GLN A 97 16.38 2.82 5.34
CA GLN A 97 17.05 3.16 4.09
C GLN A 97 16.04 3.46 2.99
N ARG A 98 15.00 2.62 2.86
CA ARG A 98 13.94 2.82 1.85
C ARG A 98 13.11 4.07 2.13
N ALA A 99 12.76 4.32 3.39
CA ALA A 99 12.02 5.52 3.78
C ALA A 99 12.85 6.79 3.57
N LEU A 100 14.16 6.77 3.86
CA LEU A 100 15.06 7.88 3.56
C LEU A 100 15.20 8.11 2.06
N ALA A 101 15.35 7.05 1.27
CA ALA A 101 15.42 7.15 -0.19
C ALA A 101 14.13 7.78 -0.75
N LEU A 102 12.97 7.38 -0.24
CA LEU A 102 11.69 7.96 -0.59
C LEU A 102 11.59 9.45 -0.18
N ALA A 103 12.08 9.81 1.02
CA ALA A 103 12.13 11.20 1.48
C ALA A 103 12.97 12.07 0.55
N CYS A 104 14.17 11.62 0.18
CA CYS A 104 15.06 12.32 -0.74
C CYS A 104 14.41 12.48 -2.13
N PHE A 105 13.80 11.42 -2.64
CA PHE A 105 13.12 11.44 -3.93
C PHE A 105 11.94 12.41 -3.94
N LEU A 106 11.07 12.36 -2.93
CA LEU A 106 9.94 13.30 -2.81
C LEU A 106 10.41 14.74 -2.61
N ALA A 107 11.48 14.93 -1.84
CA ALA A 107 12.08 16.24 -1.66
C ALA A 107 12.56 16.80 -2.99
N GLU A 108 13.30 16.03 -3.79
CA GLU A 108 13.77 16.45 -5.12
C GLU A 108 12.60 16.82 -6.05
N VAL A 109 11.60 15.93 -6.14
CA VAL A 109 10.39 16.09 -6.95
C VAL A 109 9.55 17.32 -6.53
N GLY A 110 9.52 17.66 -5.25
CA GLY A 110 8.75 18.80 -4.73
C GLY A 110 9.21 20.18 -5.23
N GLY A 111 10.39 20.26 -5.85
CA GLY A 111 10.93 21.51 -6.43
C GLY A 111 10.77 21.58 -7.93
N ASP A 112 10.28 20.50 -8.55
CA ASP A 112 9.91 20.49 -9.94
C ASP A 112 8.46 20.95 -10.09
N THR A 113 8.27 22.04 -10.84
CA THR A 113 6.95 22.55 -11.24
C THR A 113 6.25 21.67 -12.28
N SER A 114 6.98 20.72 -12.89
CA SER A 114 6.44 19.83 -13.89
C SER A 114 5.48 18.80 -13.26
N ARG A 115 4.29 18.63 -13.84
CA ARG A 115 3.29 17.64 -13.38
C ARG A 115 3.55 16.23 -13.93
N GLN A 116 4.83 15.87 -14.10
CA GLN A 116 5.20 14.54 -14.59
C GLN A 116 4.69 13.47 -13.63
N GLY A 117 4.18 12.37 -14.20
CA GLY A 117 3.71 11.24 -13.42
C GLY A 117 4.85 10.55 -12.67
N MET A 118 4.54 9.98 -11.51
CA MET A 118 5.47 9.21 -10.68
C MET A 118 5.07 7.74 -10.66
N ILE A 119 6.05 6.86 -10.81
CA ILE A 119 5.88 5.42 -10.66
C ILE A 119 6.72 4.98 -9.47
N ILE A 120 6.08 4.33 -8.50
CA ILE A 120 6.69 3.93 -7.24
C ILE A 120 6.46 2.44 -7.05
N ASP A 121 7.54 1.66 -7.00
CA ASP A 121 7.50 0.22 -6.81
C ASP A 121 7.86 -0.16 -5.37
N ASP A 122 6.94 -0.84 -4.68
CA ASP A 122 7.03 -1.26 -3.28
C ASP A 122 7.66 -0.19 -2.35
N PRO A 123 6.99 0.98 -2.16
CA PRO A 123 7.52 2.07 -1.34
C PRO A 123 7.72 1.70 0.13
N VAL A 124 7.10 0.62 0.58
CA VAL A 124 7.19 0.13 1.95
C VAL A 124 7.69 -1.31 1.97
N SER A 125 8.84 -1.55 2.60
CA SER A 125 9.28 -2.88 3.02
C SER A 125 9.74 -2.81 4.47
N SER A 126 9.37 -3.81 5.28
CA SER A 126 9.86 -3.94 6.66
C SER A 126 9.65 -2.68 7.53
N LEU A 127 8.61 -1.88 7.24
CA LEU A 127 8.23 -0.68 7.99
C LEU A 127 7.12 -1.00 8.99
N ASP A 128 7.10 -0.29 10.11
CA ASP A 128 5.99 -0.33 11.06
C ASP A 128 4.72 0.32 10.50
N HIS A 129 3.58 0.01 11.11
CA HIS A 129 2.26 0.49 10.70
C HIS A 129 2.13 2.03 10.69
N VAL A 130 2.81 2.75 11.60
CA VAL A 130 2.77 4.22 11.65
C VAL A 130 3.47 4.80 10.43
N ARG A 131 4.63 4.26 10.05
CA ARG A 131 5.36 4.69 8.85
C ARG A 131 4.60 4.36 7.58
N ILE A 132 4.00 3.16 7.48
CA ILE A 132 3.16 2.77 6.33
C ILE A 132 2.05 3.81 6.11
N ARG A 133 1.33 4.21 7.17
CA ARG A 133 0.28 5.24 7.09
C ARG A 133 0.82 6.60 6.64
N ARG A 134 1.96 7.03 7.20
CA ARG A 134 2.59 8.32 6.84
C ARG A 134 3.03 8.37 5.39
N VAL A 135 3.64 7.28 4.89
CA VAL A 135 4.02 7.14 3.48
C VAL A 135 2.77 7.23 2.60
N ALA A 136 1.70 6.50 2.93
CA ALA A 136 0.46 6.54 2.17
C ALA A 136 -0.14 7.95 2.11
N ALA A 137 -0.26 8.61 3.27
CA ALA A 137 -0.77 9.98 3.36
C ALA A 137 0.11 10.98 2.57
N ARG A 138 1.43 10.84 2.62
CA ARG A 138 2.36 11.72 1.89
C ARG A 138 2.24 11.56 0.37
N LEU A 139 2.10 10.33 -0.12
CA LEU A 139 1.88 10.06 -1.55
C LEU A 139 0.52 10.60 -2.00
N VAL A 140 -0.54 10.41 -1.22
CA VAL A 140 -1.86 10.99 -1.55
C VAL A 140 -1.81 12.51 -1.56
N LYS A 141 -1.10 13.14 -0.60
CA LYS A 141 -0.86 14.59 -0.59
C LYS A 141 -0.12 15.06 -1.84
N GLU A 142 0.83 14.27 -2.32
CA GLU A 142 1.53 14.55 -3.57
C GLU A 142 0.59 14.46 -4.78
N ALA A 143 -0.27 13.44 -4.83
CA ALA A 143 -1.29 13.30 -5.87
C ALA A 143 -2.29 14.48 -5.87
N ALA A 144 -2.61 15.01 -4.68
CA ALA A 144 -3.48 16.16 -4.52
C ALA A 144 -2.93 17.46 -5.15
N THR A 145 -1.62 17.54 -5.43
CA THR A 145 -1.03 18.66 -6.19
C THR A 145 -1.39 18.63 -7.69
N GLY A 146 -2.04 17.57 -8.15
CA GLY A 146 -2.40 17.33 -9.54
C GLY A 146 -1.42 16.43 -10.30
N ARG A 147 -0.52 15.74 -9.59
CA ARG A 147 0.45 14.80 -10.16
C ARG A 147 -0.14 13.38 -10.20
N GLN A 148 0.03 12.67 -11.32
CA GLN A 148 -0.39 11.26 -11.39
C GLN A 148 0.62 10.40 -10.63
N ILE A 149 0.15 9.53 -9.73
CA ILE A 149 1.01 8.61 -8.98
C ILE A 149 0.52 7.19 -9.22
N ILE A 150 1.43 6.34 -9.70
CA ILE A 150 1.22 4.91 -9.93
C ILE A 150 2.03 4.17 -8.88
N ILE A 151 1.35 3.35 -8.08
CA ILE A 151 1.97 2.60 -6.98
C ILE A 151 1.83 1.12 -7.27
N PHE A 152 2.95 0.41 -7.33
CA PHE A 152 2.97 -1.05 -7.28
C PHE A 152 3.22 -1.48 -5.84
N THR A 153 2.38 -2.35 -5.32
CA THR A 153 2.60 -2.92 -4.00
C THR A 153 2.05 -4.32 -3.86
N HIS A 154 2.76 -5.17 -3.11
CA HIS A 154 2.25 -6.45 -2.62
C HIS A 154 1.67 -6.36 -1.20
N ASN A 155 1.80 -5.21 -0.53
CA ASN A 155 1.36 -5.02 0.85
C ASN A 155 -0.09 -4.53 0.90
N LEU A 156 -1.02 -5.42 1.27
CA LEU A 156 -2.46 -5.10 1.37
C LEU A 156 -2.77 -4.05 2.44
N LEU A 157 -2.01 -3.99 3.54
CA LEU A 157 -2.20 -2.96 4.56
C LEU A 157 -1.89 -1.58 3.96
N PHE A 158 -0.75 -1.45 3.27
CA PHE A 158 -0.38 -0.21 2.61
C PHE A 158 -1.37 0.20 1.52
N PHE A 159 -1.84 -0.76 0.72
CA PHE A 159 -2.91 -0.52 -0.25
C PHE A 159 -4.15 0.09 0.41
N ASN A 160 -4.61 -0.47 1.53
CA ASN A 160 -5.76 0.05 2.27
C ASN A 160 -5.49 1.44 2.86
N GLU A 161 -4.30 1.71 3.40
CA GLU A 161 -3.92 3.04 3.88
C GLU A 161 -3.96 4.09 2.76
N VAL A 162 -3.52 3.75 1.55
CA VAL A 162 -3.60 4.65 0.38
C VAL A 162 -5.06 4.89 -0.01
N VAL A 163 -5.89 3.84 -0.04
CA VAL A 163 -7.33 3.96 -0.36
C VAL A 163 -8.04 4.85 0.67
N ASP A 164 -7.80 4.61 1.96
CA ASP A 164 -8.42 5.36 3.05
C ASP A 164 -7.93 6.83 3.03
N ALA A 165 -6.63 7.08 2.84
CA ALA A 165 -6.08 8.43 2.73
C ALA A 165 -6.63 9.19 1.52
N ALA A 166 -6.77 8.54 0.35
CA ALA A 166 -7.36 9.13 -0.85
C ALA A 166 -8.83 9.52 -0.65
N ALA A 167 -9.59 8.71 0.06
CA ALA A 167 -11.00 8.98 0.39
C ALA A 167 -11.15 10.12 1.43
N GLN A 168 -10.20 10.24 2.36
CA GLN A 168 -10.19 11.29 3.40
C GLN A 168 -9.68 12.65 2.91
N ALA A 169 -8.98 12.70 1.77
CA ALA A 169 -8.53 13.94 1.16
C ALA A 169 -9.72 14.86 0.81
N ASN A 170 -9.47 16.17 0.77
CA ASN A 170 -10.50 17.16 0.44
C ASN A 170 -10.03 18.10 -0.69
N PRO A 171 -10.57 17.98 -1.92
CA PRO A 171 -11.54 16.96 -2.35
C PRO A 171 -10.95 15.54 -2.36
N PRO A 172 -11.79 14.49 -2.34
CA PRO A 172 -11.32 13.11 -2.44
C PRO A 172 -10.51 12.88 -3.71
N ILE A 173 -9.40 12.16 -3.60
CA ILE A 173 -8.52 11.87 -4.73
C ILE A 173 -9.10 10.68 -5.51
N PRO A 174 -9.34 10.81 -6.83
CA PRO A 174 -9.76 9.69 -7.67
C PRO A 174 -8.70 8.58 -7.66
N LEU A 175 -9.14 7.33 -7.49
CA LEU A 175 -8.25 6.17 -7.43
C LEU A 175 -8.70 5.11 -8.44
N VAL A 176 -7.75 4.59 -9.21
CA VAL A 176 -7.91 3.39 -10.06
C VAL A 176 -7.20 2.23 -9.37
N ARG A 177 -7.89 1.11 -9.20
CA ARG A 177 -7.38 -0.09 -8.52
C ARG A 177 -7.16 -1.18 -9.57
N ASN A 178 -5.93 -1.66 -9.68
CA ASN A 178 -5.55 -2.71 -10.61
C ASN A 178 -4.89 -3.86 -9.85
N TYR A 179 -5.22 -5.09 -10.23
CA TYR A 179 -4.66 -6.29 -9.63
C TYR A 179 -3.84 -7.03 -10.67
N ILE A 180 -2.60 -7.33 -10.33
CA ILE A 180 -1.65 -8.02 -11.20
C ILE A 180 -1.49 -9.43 -10.69
N ASN A 181 -1.89 -10.40 -11.50
CA ASN A 181 -1.80 -11.81 -11.18
C ASN A 181 -0.85 -12.54 -12.14
N LYS A 182 -0.37 -13.70 -11.67
CA LYS A 182 0.37 -14.69 -12.45
C LYS A 182 -0.52 -15.91 -12.63
N SER A 183 -0.61 -16.43 -13.85
CA SER A 183 -1.20 -17.73 -14.13
C SER A 183 -0.18 -18.59 -14.88
N GLU A 184 -0.12 -19.89 -14.58
CA GLU A 184 0.72 -20.81 -15.35
C GLU A 184 0.26 -20.93 -16.81
N SER A 185 -1.03 -20.80 -17.08
CA SER A 185 -1.59 -20.95 -18.43
C SER A 185 -1.52 -19.67 -19.28
N ALA A 186 -1.59 -18.51 -18.64
CA ALA A 186 -1.69 -17.21 -19.32
C ALA A 186 -0.48 -16.29 -19.08
N GLY A 187 0.52 -16.75 -18.33
CA GLY A 187 1.77 -16.04 -18.10
C GLY A 187 1.73 -15.02 -16.96
N PHE A 188 2.65 -14.06 -17.01
CA PHE A 188 2.82 -13.00 -16.02
C PHE A 188 2.16 -11.70 -16.49
N GLY A 189 1.76 -10.84 -15.55
CA GLY A 189 1.26 -9.50 -15.87
C GLY A 189 -0.21 -9.47 -16.29
N LEU A 190 -1.02 -10.41 -15.82
CA LEU A 190 -2.46 -10.41 -16.06
C LEU A 190 -3.08 -9.32 -15.19
N ILE A 191 -3.46 -8.22 -15.83
CA ILE A 191 -4.10 -7.07 -15.18
C ILE A 191 -5.60 -7.31 -15.18
N SER A 192 -6.22 -7.24 -14.01
CA SER A 192 -7.66 -7.12 -13.89
C SER A 192 -8.03 -5.83 -13.15
N GLU A 193 -8.95 -5.07 -13.75
CA GLU A 193 -9.53 -3.86 -13.17
C GLU A 193 -10.72 -4.20 -12.25
N THR A 194 -11.29 -5.41 -12.37
CA THR A 194 -12.51 -5.83 -11.67
C THR A 194 -12.30 -7.01 -10.73
N ASP A 195 -11.35 -7.91 -11.04
CA ASP A 195 -11.11 -9.16 -10.32
C ASP A 195 -10.11 -8.92 -9.19
N GLU A 196 -10.62 -8.28 -8.13
CA GLU A 196 -9.93 -8.26 -6.85
C GLU A 196 -9.59 -9.72 -6.45
N PRO A 197 -8.39 -10.00 -5.93
CA PRO A 197 -8.07 -11.29 -5.36
C PRO A 197 -9.15 -11.69 -4.34
N TRP A 198 -9.48 -12.97 -4.26
CA TRP A 198 -10.53 -13.48 -3.36
C TRP A 198 -10.45 -12.87 -1.95
N ILE A 199 -9.24 -12.75 -1.41
CA ILE A 199 -8.94 -12.16 -0.10
C ILE A 199 -9.43 -10.71 0.03
N ALA A 200 -9.32 -9.91 -1.03
CA ALA A 200 -9.73 -8.50 -1.09
C ALA A 200 -11.18 -8.28 -1.53
N GLN A 201 -11.84 -9.28 -2.12
CA GLN A 201 -13.23 -9.17 -2.59
C GLN A 201 -14.21 -8.87 -1.45
N SER A 202 -15.10 -7.89 -1.69
CA SER A 202 -16.28 -7.66 -0.85
C SER A 202 -17.23 -8.88 -0.81
N VAL A 203 -18.04 -8.96 0.25
CA VAL A 203 -19.06 -10.02 0.40
C VAL A 203 -19.96 -10.13 -0.82
N THR A 204 -20.38 -9.01 -1.40
CA THR A 204 -21.29 -8.99 -2.57
C THR A 204 -20.63 -9.63 -3.78
N LYS A 205 -19.37 -9.26 -4.09
CA LYS A 205 -18.60 -9.87 -5.19
C LYS A 205 -18.35 -11.36 -4.96
N ARG A 206 -18.03 -11.77 -3.73
CA ARG A 206 -17.84 -13.20 -3.37
C ARG A 206 -19.11 -14.02 -3.62
N ILE A 207 -20.28 -13.50 -3.23
CA ILE A 207 -21.58 -14.14 -3.49
C ILE A 207 -21.83 -14.24 -5.00
N GLU A 208 -21.53 -13.22 -5.79
CA GLU A 208 -21.69 -13.26 -7.26
C GLU A 208 -20.78 -14.29 -7.93
N THR A 209 -19.53 -14.40 -7.46
CA THR A 209 -18.58 -15.45 -7.90
C THR A 209 -19.13 -16.84 -7.57
N LEU A 210 -19.62 -17.05 -6.34
CA LEU A 210 -20.22 -18.32 -5.92
C LEU A 210 -21.50 -18.64 -6.73
N LYS A 211 -22.33 -17.65 -7.04
CA LYS A 211 -23.51 -17.82 -7.91
C LYS A 211 -23.10 -18.25 -9.32
N THR A 212 -22.02 -17.68 -9.85
CA THR A 212 -21.48 -18.05 -11.17
C THR A 212 -20.91 -19.46 -11.15
N ARG A 213 -20.14 -19.83 -10.11
CA ARG A 213 -19.64 -21.19 -9.93
C ARG A 213 -20.79 -22.19 -9.79
N LEU A 214 -21.84 -21.85 -9.07
CA LEU A 214 -23.01 -22.71 -8.91
C LEU A 214 -23.68 -23.03 -10.26
N LYS A 215 -23.84 -22.01 -11.13
CA LYS A 215 -24.36 -22.22 -12.51
C LYS A 215 -23.47 -23.13 -13.35
N SER A 216 -22.16 -23.13 -13.12
CA SER A 216 -21.25 -24.04 -13.84
C SER A 216 -21.48 -25.51 -13.50
N PHE A 217 -22.21 -25.80 -12.41
CA PHE A 217 -22.64 -27.15 -12.04
C PHE A 217 -24.00 -27.55 -12.63
N ASP A 218 -24.66 -26.66 -13.39
CA ASP A 218 -25.91 -26.97 -14.07
C ASP A 218 -25.68 -28.09 -15.09
N GLY A 219 -26.21 -29.28 -14.80
CA GLY A 219 -26.04 -30.48 -15.61
C GLY A 219 -25.13 -31.56 -15.02
N ALA A 220 -24.49 -31.32 -13.86
CA ALA A 220 -23.83 -32.37 -13.12
C ALA A 220 -24.87 -33.39 -12.61
N THR A 221 -24.67 -34.68 -12.93
CA THR A 221 -25.58 -35.78 -12.57
C THR A 221 -24.96 -36.83 -11.66
N ASP A 222 -23.62 -36.90 -11.62
CA ASP A 222 -22.89 -37.83 -10.76
C ASP A 222 -22.15 -37.08 -9.64
N PHE A 223 -22.65 -37.26 -8.42
CA PHE A 223 -22.13 -36.62 -7.21
C PHE A 223 -21.28 -37.55 -6.34
N THR A 224 -20.95 -38.74 -6.85
CA THR A 224 -20.21 -39.78 -6.10
C THR A 224 -18.72 -39.77 -6.39
N THR A 225 -18.29 -39.04 -7.43
CA THR A 225 -16.90 -38.98 -7.85
C THR A 225 -16.02 -38.16 -6.89
N ASP A 226 -14.73 -38.49 -6.79
CA ASP A 226 -13.77 -37.67 -6.04
C ASP A 226 -13.61 -36.27 -6.67
N ALA A 227 -13.80 -36.15 -7.99
CA ALA A 227 -13.80 -34.86 -8.69
C ALA A 227 -14.96 -33.96 -8.20
N TRP A 228 -16.16 -34.51 -8.05
CA TRP A 228 -17.29 -33.78 -7.45
C TRP A 228 -17.00 -33.43 -5.99
N ARG A 229 -16.47 -34.38 -5.21
CA ARG A 229 -16.08 -34.13 -3.80
C ARG A 229 -15.14 -32.94 -3.66
N ARG A 230 -14.11 -32.83 -4.51
CA ARG A 230 -13.17 -31.69 -4.51
C ARG A 230 -13.87 -30.38 -4.88
N SER A 231 -14.66 -30.39 -5.96
CA SER A 231 -15.40 -29.19 -6.42
C SER A 231 -16.37 -28.68 -5.34
N ALA A 232 -17.07 -29.59 -4.67
CA ALA A 232 -17.94 -29.27 -3.55
C ALA A 232 -17.14 -28.73 -2.35
N LYS A 233 -16.02 -29.37 -2.00
CA LYS A 233 -15.13 -28.90 -0.92
C LYS A 233 -14.64 -27.48 -1.18
N ASP A 234 -14.20 -27.18 -2.40
CA ASP A 234 -13.71 -25.84 -2.78
C ASP A 234 -14.83 -24.80 -2.69
N PHE A 235 -16.04 -25.12 -3.18
CA PHE A 235 -17.20 -24.25 -3.03
C PHE A 235 -17.53 -23.93 -1.56
N TYR A 236 -17.56 -24.93 -0.68
CA TYR A 236 -17.86 -24.71 0.74
C TYR A 236 -16.72 -24.03 1.50
N SER A 237 -15.48 -24.17 1.03
CA SER A 237 -14.34 -23.43 1.58
C SER A 237 -14.50 -21.93 1.30
N ASP A 238 -14.81 -21.58 0.05
CA ASP A 238 -15.10 -20.20 -0.34
C ASP A 238 -16.37 -19.66 0.36
N LEU A 239 -17.43 -20.47 0.48
CA LEU A 239 -18.64 -20.05 1.20
C LEU A 239 -18.36 -19.77 2.69
N ARG A 240 -17.52 -20.58 3.34
CA ARG A 240 -17.08 -20.36 4.72
C ARG A 240 -16.31 -19.05 4.85
N GLU A 241 -15.33 -18.81 3.98
CA GLU A 241 -14.58 -17.56 3.99
C GLU A 241 -15.49 -16.35 3.72
N THR A 242 -16.55 -16.52 2.93
CA THR A 242 -17.55 -15.48 2.68
C THR A 242 -18.37 -15.17 3.95
N TRP A 243 -18.73 -16.17 4.75
CA TRP A 243 -19.35 -15.95 6.06
C TRP A 243 -18.43 -15.17 7.01
N GLU A 244 -17.14 -15.52 7.07
CA GLU A 244 -16.17 -14.79 7.90
C GLU A 244 -16.07 -13.31 7.47
N ARG A 245 -15.96 -13.06 6.15
CA ARG A 245 -15.93 -11.70 5.61
C ARG A 245 -17.24 -10.96 5.86
N LEU A 246 -18.39 -11.64 5.82
CA LEU A 246 -19.70 -11.06 6.11
C LEU A 246 -19.80 -10.56 7.54
N VAL A 247 -19.26 -11.30 8.52
CA VAL A 247 -19.24 -10.85 9.91
C VAL A 247 -18.49 -9.52 10.04
N GLU A 248 -17.29 -9.42 9.47
CA GLU A 248 -16.48 -8.19 9.51
C GLU A 248 -17.16 -7.03 8.76
N GLU A 249 -17.59 -7.26 7.53
CA GLU A 249 -18.04 -6.21 6.61
C GLU A 249 -19.48 -5.74 6.90
N ILE A 250 -20.38 -6.68 7.19
CA ILE A 250 -21.82 -6.44 7.24
C ILE A 250 -22.33 -6.41 8.67
N LEU A 251 -22.10 -7.47 9.47
CA LEU A 251 -22.64 -7.54 10.84
C LEU A 251 -21.96 -6.53 11.77
N LEU A 252 -20.63 -6.52 11.79
CA LEU A 252 -19.81 -5.58 12.54
C LEU A 252 -19.65 -4.24 11.83
N GLY A 253 -20.27 -4.09 10.65
CA GLY A 253 -20.35 -2.83 9.93
C GLY A 253 -19.00 -2.18 9.61
N LYS A 254 -17.94 -2.97 9.40
CA LYS A 254 -16.56 -2.50 9.17
C LYS A 254 -15.90 -1.83 10.38
N VAL A 255 -16.33 -2.14 11.61
CA VAL A 255 -15.66 -1.67 12.84
C VAL A 255 -14.28 -2.31 12.97
N VAL A 256 -14.17 -3.61 12.67
CA VAL A 256 -12.91 -4.37 12.63
C VAL A 256 -12.86 -5.10 11.29
N GLU A 257 -11.81 -4.88 10.52
CA GLU A 257 -11.57 -5.52 9.21
C GLU A 257 -10.14 -6.04 9.13
N ARG A 258 -9.93 -7.20 8.51
CA ARG A 258 -8.57 -7.67 8.20
C ARG A 258 -7.85 -6.68 7.29
N PHE A 259 -6.56 -6.46 7.57
CA PHE A 259 -5.69 -5.55 6.82
C PHE A 259 -6.08 -4.07 6.90
N ASN A 260 -6.94 -3.69 7.85
CA ASN A 260 -7.07 -2.31 8.31
C ASN A 260 -6.33 -2.17 9.65
N SER A 261 -5.70 -1.03 9.86
CA SER A 261 -4.92 -0.71 11.06
C SER A 261 -5.79 -0.13 12.18
N ASP A 262 -6.91 0.52 11.83
CA ASP A 262 -7.78 1.21 12.78
C ASP A 262 -9.03 0.40 13.12
N VAL A 263 -9.47 0.54 14.37
CA VAL A 263 -10.84 0.18 14.78
C VAL A 263 -11.75 1.36 14.49
N LYS A 264 -12.67 1.23 13.53
CA LYS A 264 -13.53 2.32 13.04
C LYS A 264 -14.71 2.55 13.99
N THR A 265 -14.47 3.24 15.11
CA THR A 265 -15.48 3.49 16.15
C THR A 265 -16.73 4.21 15.63
N GLN A 266 -16.59 5.12 14.65
CA GLN A 266 -17.73 5.80 14.02
C GLN A 266 -18.67 4.84 13.27
N SER A 267 -18.17 3.68 12.83
CA SER A 267 -18.99 2.65 12.18
C SER A 267 -19.94 1.95 13.15
N LEU A 268 -19.72 2.06 14.48
CA LEU A 268 -20.61 1.48 15.50
C LEU A 268 -22.05 1.98 15.38
N LYS A 269 -22.28 3.17 14.82
CA LYS A 269 -23.62 3.68 14.54
C LYS A 269 -24.46 2.75 13.67
N GLY A 270 -23.85 1.90 12.84
CA GLY A 270 -24.55 0.91 12.03
C GLY A 270 -24.63 -0.49 12.63
N VAL A 271 -24.00 -0.75 13.78
CA VAL A 271 -23.87 -2.11 14.33
C VAL A 271 -25.03 -2.45 15.25
N VAL A 272 -25.72 -3.55 14.95
CA VAL A 272 -26.75 -4.18 15.78
C VAL A 272 -26.52 -5.68 15.71
N VAL A 273 -26.31 -6.32 16.87
CA VAL A 273 -26.12 -7.76 16.98
C VAL A 273 -27.19 -8.30 17.92
N GLU A 274 -27.99 -9.22 17.43
CA GLU A 274 -29.07 -9.89 18.15
C GLU A 274 -28.75 -11.37 18.36
N ASP A 275 -29.43 -12.03 19.29
CA ASP A 275 -29.24 -13.47 19.57
C ASP A 275 -29.50 -14.34 18.33
N GLU A 276 -30.43 -13.92 17.47
CA GLU A 276 -30.73 -14.61 16.20
C GLU A 276 -29.57 -14.51 15.20
N ASP A 277 -28.78 -13.43 15.22
CA ASP A 277 -27.59 -13.30 14.38
C ASP A 277 -26.54 -14.34 14.81
N HIS A 278 -26.30 -14.47 16.12
CA HIS A 278 -25.42 -15.51 16.65
C HIS A 278 -25.89 -16.92 16.27
N LYS A 279 -27.18 -17.23 16.46
CA LYS A 279 -27.73 -18.55 16.09
C LYS A 279 -27.55 -18.84 14.60
N ARG A 280 -27.90 -17.88 13.74
CA ARG A 280 -27.83 -18.05 12.28
C ARG A 280 -26.39 -18.26 11.82
N ILE A 281 -25.45 -17.46 12.32
CA ILE A 281 -24.02 -17.59 11.99
C ILE A 281 -23.47 -18.90 12.54
N TYR A 282 -23.77 -19.27 13.79
CA TYR A 282 -23.28 -20.50 14.39
C TYR A 282 -23.69 -21.73 13.58
N TRP A 283 -24.98 -21.84 13.24
CA TRP A 283 -25.48 -22.98 12.46
C TRP A 283 -24.99 -22.97 11.02
N ALA A 284 -24.91 -21.80 10.38
CA ALA A 284 -24.34 -21.69 9.04
C ALA A 284 -22.86 -22.09 9.02
N MET A 285 -22.05 -21.55 9.94
CA MET A 285 -20.63 -21.87 10.08
C MET A 285 -20.39 -23.35 10.38
N LYS A 286 -21.20 -23.95 11.26
CA LYS A 286 -21.13 -25.39 11.54
C LYS A 286 -21.40 -26.21 10.27
N ARG A 287 -22.47 -25.88 9.55
CA ARG A 287 -22.86 -26.57 8.31
C ARG A 287 -21.83 -26.45 7.20
N VAL A 288 -21.26 -25.26 6.97
CA VAL A 288 -20.21 -25.09 5.94
C VAL A 288 -18.89 -25.71 6.36
N SER A 289 -18.54 -25.67 7.65
CA SER A 289 -17.30 -26.29 8.17
C SER A 289 -17.31 -27.81 8.00
N GLU A 290 -18.44 -28.46 8.28
CA GLU A 290 -18.61 -29.89 8.06
C GLU A 290 -18.39 -30.31 6.58
N ARG A 291 -18.52 -29.35 5.64
CA ARG A 291 -18.44 -29.58 4.18
C ARG A 291 -17.18 -29.00 3.53
N SER A 292 -16.37 -28.21 4.24
CA SER A 292 -15.13 -27.59 3.73
C SER A 292 -13.88 -28.48 3.89
N GLY A 293 -14.04 -29.75 4.29
CA GLY A 293 -13.00 -30.78 4.14
C GLY A 293 -12.18 -31.13 5.36
N HIS A 294 -12.84 -31.43 6.48
CA HIS A 294 -12.25 -32.21 7.58
C HIS A 294 -12.23 -33.71 7.24
N ASP A 295 -11.19 -34.42 7.70
CA ASP A 295 -11.17 -35.88 7.66
C ASP A 295 -12.15 -36.40 8.73
N MET A 296 -13.32 -36.86 8.28
CA MET A 296 -14.40 -37.28 9.17
C MET A 296 -14.27 -38.79 9.45
N ALA A 297 -14.44 -39.17 10.72
CA ALA A 297 -14.48 -40.59 11.11
C ALA A 297 -15.52 -41.35 10.26
N SER A 298 -15.19 -42.58 9.85
CA SER A 298 -15.98 -43.40 8.91
C SER A 298 -17.46 -43.59 9.29
N ALA A 299 -17.80 -43.44 10.58
CA ALA A 299 -19.18 -43.52 11.09
C ALA A 299 -20.03 -42.25 10.87
N LYS A 300 -19.44 -41.12 10.42
CA LYS A 300 -20.14 -39.89 10.04
C LYS A 300 -19.98 -39.62 8.54
N ALA A 301 -20.52 -40.52 7.71
CA ALA A 301 -20.60 -40.30 6.28
C ALA A 301 -21.67 -39.24 5.96
N ILE A 302 -21.26 -37.97 5.96
CA ILE A 302 -22.13 -36.88 5.49
C ILE A 302 -22.21 -37.00 3.95
N PRO A 303 -23.42 -37.03 3.36
CA PRO A 303 -23.57 -37.05 1.91
C PRO A 303 -22.84 -35.87 1.27
N VAL A 304 -22.15 -36.12 0.16
CA VAL A 304 -21.51 -35.05 -0.61
C VAL A 304 -22.60 -34.07 -1.06
N PRO A 305 -22.43 -32.75 -0.85
CA PRO A 305 -23.47 -31.79 -1.14
C PRO A 305 -23.86 -31.77 -2.62
N THR A 306 -25.15 -31.60 -2.91
CA THR A 306 -25.67 -31.40 -4.25
C THR A 306 -25.65 -29.91 -4.64
N PRO A 307 -25.78 -29.56 -5.94
CA PRO A 307 -25.97 -28.16 -6.35
C PRO A 307 -27.15 -27.49 -5.66
N ASN A 308 -28.23 -28.22 -5.37
CA ASN A 308 -29.40 -27.68 -4.66
C ASN A 308 -29.07 -27.31 -3.21
N ASP A 309 -28.26 -28.14 -2.51
CA ASP A 309 -27.80 -27.82 -1.16
C ASP A 309 -26.94 -26.56 -1.16
N MET A 310 -25.99 -26.48 -2.11
CA MET A 310 -25.13 -25.31 -2.31
C MET A 310 -25.94 -24.05 -2.60
N LYS A 311 -26.98 -24.15 -3.44
CA LYS A 311 -27.90 -23.06 -3.75
C LYS A 311 -28.61 -22.57 -2.49
N SER A 312 -29.20 -23.49 -1.72
CA SER A 312 -29.91 -23.14 -0.49
C SER A 312 -29.00 -22.43 0.51
N ASP A 313 -27.76 -22.90 0.67
CA ASP A 313 -26.81 -22.31 1.61
C ASP A 313 -26.29 -20.94 1.11
N LEU A 314 -26.12 -20.79 -0.21
CA LEU A 314 -25.74 -19.51 -0.84
C LEU A 314 -26.86 -18.47 -0.78
N ASP A 315 -28.11 -18.88 -1.01
CA ASP A 315 -29.28 -18.02 -0.85
C ASP A 315 -29.44 -17.61 0.63
N GLY A 316 -29.12 -18.52 1.57
CA GLY A 316 -29.14 -18.26 3.00
C GLY A 316 -28.20 -17.13 3.45
N ILE A 317 -26.97 -17.10 2.93
CA ILE A 317 -26.00 -16.03 3.22
C ILE A 317 -26.38 -14.71 2.53
N ASP A 318 -26.88 -14.75 1.28
CA ASP A 318 -27.28 -13.53 0.56
C ASP A 318 -28.52 -12.88 1.20
N GLN A 319 -29.49 -13.69 1.63
CA GLN A 319 -30.63 -13.19 2.38
C GLN A 319 -30.18 -12.56 3.70
N TYR A 320 -29.25 -13.18 4.42
CA TYR A 320 -28.72 -12.62 5.67
C TYR A 320 -28.01 -11.27 5.44
N ARG A 321 -27.24 -11.17 4.35
CA ARG A 321 -26.61 -9.90 3.92
C ARG A 321 -27.66 -8.82 3.68
N ILE A 322 -28.73 -9.13 2.97
CA ILE A 322 -29.83 -8.19 2.67
C ILE A 322 -30.51 -7.72 3.96
N ASP A 323 -30.91 -8.65 4.81
CA ASP A 323 -31.60 -8.38 6.07
C ASP A 323 -30.75 -7.48 7.00
N THR A 324 -29.47 -7.83 7.15
CA THR A 324 -28.54 -7.11 8.02
C THR A 324 -28.20 -5.73 7.46
N THR A 325 -28.04 -5.60 6.13
CA THR A 325 -27.78 -4.30 5.49
C THR A 325 -28.96 -3.34 5.66
N LYS A 326 -30.20 -3.85 5.59
CA LYS A 326 -31.40 -3.07 5.87
C LYS A 326 -31.41 -2.59 7.32
N ARG A 327 -31.18 -3.51 8.26
CA ARG A 327 -31.14 -3.22 9.70
C ARG A 327 -30.06 -2.20 10.06
N LYS A 328 -28.88 -2.31 9.45
CA LYS A 328 -27.79 -1.34 9.56
C LYS A 328 -28.25 0.07 9.19
N LYS A 329 -28.85 0.25 8.01
CA LYS A 329 -29.35 1.57 7.57
C LYS A 329 -30.39 2.15 8.54
N ASP A 330 -31.26 1.32 9.08
CA ASP A 330 -32.26 1.75 10.07
C ASP A 330 -31.61 2.13 11.41
N ALA A 331 -30.57 1.42 11.84
CA ALA A 331 -29.79 1.77 13.03
C ALA A 331 -29.00 3.07 12.85
N GLU A 332 -28.37 3.27 11.69
CA GLU A 332 -27.64 4.50 11.36
C GLU A 332 -28.58 5.72 11.41
N LYS A 333 -29.76 5.63 10.79
CA LYS A 333 -30.77 6.70 10.83
C LYS A 333 -31.16 7.06 12.25
N ARG A 334 -31.54 6.06 13.07
CA ARG A 334 -31.93 6.28 14.47
C ARG A 334 -30.82 6.89 15.31
N ARG A 335 -29.55 6.53 15.07
CA ARG A 335 -28.42 7.00 15.89
C ARG A 335 -27.88 8.36 15.47
N ILE A 336 -28.02 8.73 14.20
CA ILE A 336 -27.75 10.10 13.73
C ILE A 336 -28.63 11.12 14.48
N GLU A 337 -29.87 10.74 14.84
CA GLU A 337 -30.76 11.60 15.63
C GLU A 337 -30.22 11.88 17.04
N PHE A 338 -29.48 10.94 17.65
CA PHE A 338 -28.84 11.13 18.96
C PHE A 338 -27.57 11.98 18.91
N GLU A 339 -26.94 12.10 17.74
CA GLU A 339 -25.73 12.88 17.53
C GLU A 339 -26.02 14.37 17.26
N GLN A 340 -27.30 14.75 17.12
CA GLN A 340 -27.69 16.17 17.01
C GLN A 340 -27.60 16.85 18.38
N PRO A 341 -26.87 17.99 18.50
CA PRO A 341 -26.78 18.70 19.76
C PRO A 341 -28.18 19.17 20.21
N PRO A 342 -28.51 19.10 21.51
CA PRO A 342 -29.78 19.59 22.00
C PRO A 342 -29.94 21.06 21.62
N LYS A 343 -31.08 21.41 21.00
CA LYS A 343 -31.40 22.80 20.68
C LYS A 343 -31.41 23.60 21.98
N ALA A 344 -30.53 24.61 22.06
CA ALA A 344 -30.48 25.50 23.22
C ALA A 344 -31.88 26.05 23.50
N THR A 345 -32.40 25.74 24.69
CA THR A 345 -33.63 26.35 25.18
C THR A 345 -33.23 27.74 25.68
N VAL A 346 -33.60 28.77 24.93
CA VAL A 346 -33.46 30.15 25.41
C VAL A 346 -34.45 30.28 26.58
N LEU A 347 -33.91 30.47 27.79
CA LEU A 347 -34.68 30.74 29.01
C LEU A 347 -35.40 32.09 28.91
#